data_AF-A0A163DLQ0-F1
#
_entry.id   AF-A0A163DLQ0-F1
#
_cell.length_a   1.000
_cell.length_b   1.000
_cell.length_c   1.000
_cell.angle_alpha   90.00
_cell.angle_beta   90.00
_cell.angle_gamma   90.00
#
_symmetry.space_group_name_H-M   'P 1'
#
loop_
_entity.id
_entity.type
_entity.pdbx_description
1 polymer ?
#
loop_
_entity_poly.entity_id
_entity_poly.type
_entity_poly.pdbx_seq_one_letter_code
_entity_poly.pdbx_strand_id
1 'polypeptide(L)'
;MTLEGRLARQLLLIRASQDPTICAGAEDALESVLGAVSAQTAFELLLSYLIHHLSTCPYDREMWVSVRYPPVGSGFMYLSKWVKEINDGSFVTTWLRRGGAEVFRKGMNDGLISVRKSCVEAIVAFQDIVGDSVYDLLEDLRDDQLNLVRHYVAKSIRKKASIRSMSVASQMR
;
A
#
# COMPACT_ATOMS: atom_id res chain seq x y z
N MET A 1 -0.16 -17.65 11.99
CA MET A 1 -1.18 -16.72 11.44
C MET A 1 -2.15 -16.38 12.57
N THR A 2 -2.28 -15.11 12.94
CA THR A 2 -3.12 -14.66 14.08
C THR A 2 -4.59 -14.51 13.68
N LEU A 3 -5.48 -14.27 14.65
CA LEU A 3 -6.91 -14.04 14.40
C LEU A 3 -7.11 -12.77 13.57
N GLU A 4 -6.46 -11.68 13.96
CA GLU A 4 -6.51 -10.38 13.30
C GLU A 4 -6.06 -10.49 11.83
N GLY A 5 -4.98 -11.23 11.57
CA GLY A 5 -4.52 -11.51 10.21
C GLY A 5 -5.53 -12.29 9.37
N ARG A 6 -6.27 -13.23 9.98
CA ARG A 6 -7.34 -13.96 9.28
C ARG A 6 -8.53 -13.06 8.98
N LEU A 7 -8.95 -12.22 9.93
CA LEU A 7 -10.03 -11.26 9.71
C LEU A 7 -9.66 -10.25 8.63
N ALA A 8 -8.47 -9.63 8.72
CA ALA A 8 -8.00 -8.66 7.74
C ALA A 8 -7.97 -9.27 6.33
N ARG A 9 -7.46 -10.50 6.20
CA ARG A 9 -7.49 -11.25 4.93
C ARG A 9 -8.89 -11.44 4.38
N GLN A 10 -9.84 -11.87 5.22
CA GLN A 10 -11.22 -12.08 4.78
C GLN A 10 -11.89 -10.76 4.38
N LEU A 11 -11.67 -9.69 5.13
CA LEU A 11 -12.22 -8.37 4.82
C LEU A 11 -11.64 -7.79 3.51
N LEU A 12 -10.35 -8.03 3.22
CA LEU A 12 -9.76 -7.69 1.92
C LEU A 12 -10.42 -8.44 0.75
N LEU A 13 -10.85 -9.69 0.97
CA LEU A 13 -11.62 -10.45 -0.03
C LEU A 13 -13.05 -9.93 -0.16
N ILE A 14 -13.72 -9.60 0.95
CA ILE A 14 -15.10 -9.07 0.94
C ILE A 14 -15.14 -7.67 0.30
N ARG A 15 -14.11 -6.84 0.48
CA ARG A 15 -13.96 -5.52 -0.16
C ARG A 15 -13.94 -5.60 -1.70
N ALA A 16 -13.60 -6.78 -2.24
CA ALA A 16 -13.64 -7.07 -3.67
C ALA A 16 -15.06 -7.27 -4.23
N SER A 17 -16.10 -7.17 -3.39
CA SER A 17 -17.50 -7.28 -3.82
C SER A 17 -17.86 -6.24 -4.88
N GLN A 18 -18.74 -6.63 -5.81
CA GLN A 18 -19.34 -5.72 -6.78
C GLN A 18 -20.45 -4.86 -6.15
N ASP A 19 -20.96 -5.28 -4.98
CA ASP A 19 -21.93 -4.51 -4.21
C ASP A 19 -21.21 -3.37 -3.45
N PRO A 20 -21.52 -2.08 -3.74
CA PRO A 20 -20.89 -0.95 -3.09
C PRO A 20 -21.09 -0.89 -1.58
N THR A 21 -22.24 -1.36 -1.07
CA THR A 21 -22.56 -1.36 0.35
C THR A 21 -21.72 -2.40 1.08
N ILE A 22 -21.56 -3.59 0.51
CA ILE A 22 -20.66 -4.62 1.06
C ILE A 22 -19.21 -4.15 1.04
N CYS A 23 -18.79 -3.52 -0.06
CA CYS A 23 -17.45 -2.96 -0.17
C CYS A 23 -17.16 -1.91 0.91
N ALA A 24 -18.09 -0.96 1.12
CA ALA A 24 -17.93 0.08 2.13
C ALA A 24 -17.91 -0.50 3.55
N GLY A 25 -18.82 -1.43 3.86
CA GLY A 25 -18.83 -2.11 5.16
C GLY A 25 -17.56 -2.91 5.43
N ALA A 26 -16.99 -3.55 4.40
CA ALA A 26 -15.71 -4.24 4.52
C ALA A 26 -14.53 -3.29 4.73
N GLU A 27 -14.56 -2.11 4.10
CA GLU A 27 -13.59 -1.04 4.31
C GLU A 27 -13.62 -0.53 5.76
N ASP A 28 -14.80 -0.19 6.28
CA ASP A 28 -14.97 0.30 7.65
C ASP A 28 -14.56 -0.74 8.70
N ALA A 29 -14.94 -2.00 8.47
CA ALA A 29 -14.55 -3.11 9.34
C ALA A 29 -13.03 -3.36 9.29
N LEU A 30 -12.41 -3.29 8.11
CA LEU A 30 -10.98 -3.49 7.96
C LEU A 30 -10.20 -2.35 8.62
N GLU A 31 -10.67 -1.11 8.49
CA GLU A 31 -10.11 0.04 9.20
C GLU A 31 -10.18 -0.15 10.72
N SER A 32 -11.32 -0.63 11.23
CA SER A 32 -11.50 -0.90 12.65
C SER A 32 -10.58 -2.01 13.16
N VAL A 33 -10.43 -3.10 12.40
CA VAL A 33 -9.54 -4.22 12.78
C VAL A 33 -8.08 -3.78 12.79
N LEU A 34 -7.63 -3.07 11.75
CA LEU A 34 -6.24 -2.62 11.66
C LEU A 34 -5.93 -1.51 12.68
N GLY A 35 -6.92 -0.65 12.99
CA GLY A 35 -6.79 0.38 14.03
C GLY A 35 -6.86 -0.13 15.46
N ALA A 36 -7.35 -1.35 15.69
CA ALA A 36 -7.37 -1.99 17.01
C ALA A 36 -5.99 -2.57 17.42
N VAL A 37 -5.06 -2.71 16.48
CA VAL A 37 -3.69 -3.19 16.73
C VAL A 37 -2.67 -2.06 16.61
N SER A 38 -1.42 -2.30 17.01
CA SER A 38 -0.35 -1.32 16.79
C SER A 38 -0.11 -1.11 15.29
N ALA A 39 0.34 0.09 14.90
CA ALA A 39 0.67 0.39 13.50
C ALA A 39 1.72 -0.58 12.91
N GLN A 40 2.69 -0.99 13.73
CA GLN A 40 3.68 -2.01 13.36
C GLN A 40 3.00 -3.36 13.08
N THR A 41 2.10 -3.81 13.95
CA THR A 41 1.35 -5.06 13.74
C THR A 41 0.47 -4.99 12.49
N ALA A 42 -0.26 -3.89 12.28
CA ALA A 42 -1.09 -3.70 11.08
C ALA A 42 -0.25 -3.77 9.79
N PHE A 43 0.90 -3.10 9.78
CA PHE A 43 1.86 -3.15 8.68
C PHE A 43 2.35 -4.58 8.42
N GLU A 44 2.77 -5.29 9.46
CA GLU A 44 3.29 -6.66 9.34
C GLU A 44 2.23 -7.63 8.80
N LEU A 45 0.98 -7.50 9.26
CA LEU A 45 -0.15 -8.29 8.76
C LEU A 45 -0.39 -8.05 7.27
N LEU A 46 -0.38 -6.78 6.84
CA LEU A 46 -0.59 -6.40 5.44
C LEU A 46 0.56 -6.83 4.55
N LEU A 47 1.81 -6.62 4.99
CA LEU A 47 2.99 -7.03 4.24
C LEU A 47 3.04 -8.55 4.10
N SER A 48 2.75 -9.28 5.18
CA SER A 48 2.66 -10.75 5.16
C SER A 48 1.56 -11.24 4.21
N TYR A 49 0.40 -10.58 4.20
CA TYR A 49 -0.68 -10.87 3.25
C TYR A 49 -0.21 -10.70 1.80
N LEU A 50 0.45 -9.59 1.48
CA LEU A 50 0.95 -9.32 0.13
C LEU A 50 2.05 -10.31 -0.28
N ILE A 51 2.99 -10.64 0.61
CA ILE A 51 4.01 -11.68 0.38
C ILE A 51 3.33 -13.00 0.03
N HIS A 52 2.33 -13.43 0.81
CA HIS A 52 1.64 -14.68 0.58
C HIS A 52 0.96 -14.71 -0.80
N HIS A 53 0.22 -13.65 -1.15
CA HIS A 53 -0.59 -13.61 -2.37
C HIS A 53 0.21 -13.32 -3.64
N LEU A 54 1.32 -12.60 -3.55
CA LEU A 54 2.18 -12.32 -4.71
C LEU A 54 3.27 -13.39 -4.90
N SER A 55 3.64 -14.14 -3.86
CA SER A 55 4.75 -15.09 -3.93
C SER A 55 4.41 -16.56 -3.79
N THR A 56 3.33 -16.92 -3.11
CA THR A 56 3.14 -18.33 -2.70
C THR A 56 1.81 -18.93 -3.16
N CYS A 57 0.82 -18.11 -3.51
CA CYS A 57 -0.49 -18.58 -3.94
C CYS A 57 -0.78 -18.06 -5.35
N PRO A 58 -1.23 -18.90 -6.30
CA PRO A 58 -1.71 -18.43 -7.59
C PRO A 58 -2.93 -17.54 -7.35
N TYR A 59 -2.70 -16.23 -7.41
CA TYR A 59 -3.75 -15.24 -7.41
C TYR A 59 -4.45 -15.31 -8.77
N ASP A 60 -5.69 -15.82 -8.79
CA ASP A 60 -6.49 -15.87 -10.03
C ASP A 60 -6.82 -14.44 -10.47
N ARG A 61 -5.98 -13.91 -11.37
CA ARG A 61 -6.07 -12.52 -11.83
C ARG A 61 -7.32 -12.28 -12.66
N GLU A 62 -7.83 -13.30 -13.34
CA GLU A 62 -9.00 -13.19 -14.21
C GLU A 62 -10.26 -12.90 -13.40
N MET A 63 -10.35 -13.46 -12.19
CA MET A 63 -11.44 -13.21 -11.25
C MET A 63 -11.58 -11.72 -10.86
N TRP A 64 -10.49 -10.94 -10.92
CA TRP A 64 -10.45 -9.58 -10.39
C TRP A 64 -10.42 -8.47 -11.45
N VAL A 65 -10.50 -8.81 -12.75
CA VAL A 65 -10.36 -7.83 -13.85
C VAL A 65 -11.44 -6.75 -13.79
N SER A 66 -12.68 -7.12 -13.45
CA SER A 66 -13.82 -6.20 -13.36
C SER A 66 -14.04 -5.65 -11.95
N VAL A 67 -13.19 -6.02 -10.99
CA VAL A 67 -13.37 -5.63 -9.59
C VAL A 67 -12.71 -4.28 -9.32
N ARG A 68 -13.47 -3.38 -8.70
CA ARG A 68 -13.01 -2.03 -8.37
C ARG A 68 -11.85 -2.03 -7.39
N TYR A 69 -11.90 -2.90 -6.38
CA TYR A 69 -10.90 -3.01 -5.33
C TYR A 69 -10.35 -4.44 -5.24
N PRO A 70 -9.42 -4.84 -6.13
CA PRO A 70 -8.81 -6.15 -6.03
C PRO A 70 -8.11 -6.32 -4.68
N PRO A 71 -8.22 -7.50 -4.03
CA PRO A 71 -7.67 -7.71 -2.69
C PRO A 71 -6.19 -7.31 -2.52
N VAL A 72 -5.34 -7.60 -3.51
CA VAL A 72 -3.92 -7.19 -3.51
C VAL A 72 -3.77 -5.67 -3.62
N GLY A 73 -4.58 -5.02 -4.47
CA GLY A 73 -4.60 -3.57 -4.61
C GLY A 73 -5.01 -2.89 -3.29
N SER A 74 -6.07 -3.38 -2.66
CA SER A 74 -6.48 -2.94 -1.32
C SER A 74 -5.38 -3.17 -0.29
N GLY A 75 -4.68 -4.31 -0.32
CA GLY A 75 -3.54 -4.57 0.55
C GLY A 75 -2.47 -3.49 0.45
N PHE A 76 -2.09 -3.10 -0.78
CA PHE A 76 -1.17 -1.97 -0.99
C PHE A 76 -1.74 -0.64 -0.50
N MET A 77 -3.03 -0.36 -0.74
CA MET A 77 -3.68 0.87 -0.26
C MET A 77 -3.57 1.00 1.26
N TYR A 78 -3.91 -0.05 2.02
CA TYR A 78 -3.79 -0.03 3.47
C TYR A 78 -2.33 0.00 3.93
N LEU A 79 -1.42 -0.71 3.26
CA LEU A 79 0.00 -0.66 3.59
C LEU A 79 0.55 0.77 3.47
N SER A 80 0.10 1.52 2.45
CA SER A 80 0.47 2.94 2.24
C SER A 80 -0.01 3.86 3.37
N LYS A 81 -1.10 3.49 4.05
CA LYS A 81 -1.62 4.21 5.21
C LYS A 81 -0.79 3.89 6.44
N TRP A 82 -0.67 2.62 6.78
CA TRP A 82 -0.04 2.18 8.03
C TRP A 82 1.47 2.43 8.07
N VAL A 83 2.16 2.43 6.93
CA VAL A 83 3.59 2.81 6.89
C VAL A 83 3.81 4.26 7.36
N LYS A 84 2.85 5.16 7.10
CA LYS A 84 2.94 6.56 7.54
C LYS A 84 2.71 6.70 9.04
N GLU A 85 1.84 5.87 9.61
CA GLU A 85 1.58 5.84 11.04
C GLU A 85 2.75 5.26 11.85
N ILE A 86 3.52 4.32 11.26
CA ILE A 86 4.74 3.82 11.91
C ILE A 86 5.79 4.93 12.08
N ASN A 87 6.00 5.73 11.03
CA ASN A 87 6.97 6.83 11.01
C ASN A 87 8.39 6.47 11.52
N ASP A 88 8.81 5.23 11.28
CA ASP A 88 10.12 4.68 11.66
C ASP A 88 10.82 4.13 10.41
N GLY A 89 11.73 4.94 9.86
CA GLY A 89 12.48 4.57 8.67
C GLY A 89 13.40 3.35 8.86
N SER A 90 13.90 3.10 10.07
CA SER A 90 14.77 1.94 10.35
C SER A 90 13.97 0.64 10.33
N PHE A 91 12.80 0.64 10.96
CA PHE A 91 11.86 -0.48 10.92
C PHE A 91 11.42 -0.80 9.49
N VAL A 92 11.01 0.22 8.73
CA VAL A 92 10.56 0.06 7.34
C VAL A 92 11.69 -0.44 6.44
N THR A 93 12.90 0.12 6.58
CA THR A 93 14.10 -0.33 5.83
C THR A 93 14.41 -1.79 6.10
N THR A 94 14.30 -2.22 7.37
CA THR A 94 14.54 -3.61 7.76
C THR A 94 13.57 -4.57 7.06
N TRP A 95 12.29 -4.22 7.02
CA TRP A 95 11.28 -5.03 6.35
C TRP A 95 11.44 -5.08 4.82
N LEU A 96 11.83 -3.96 4.19
CA LEU A 96 12.15 -3.93 2.77
C LEU A 96 13.30 -4.90 2.43
N ARG A 97 14.37 -4.90 3.24
CA ARG A 97 15.51 -5.81 3.08
C ARG A 97 15.17 -7.28 3.35
N ARG A 98 14.14 -7.57 4.15
CA ARG A 98 13.70 -8.94 4.48
C ARG A 98 12.69 -9.52 3.46
N GLY A 99 12.72 -9.04 2.22
CA GLY A 99 11.83 -9.50 1.15
C GLY A 99 10.63 -8.60 0.88
N GLY A 100 10.48 -7.48 1.61
CA GLY A 100 9.47 -6.47 1.28
C GLY A 100 9.70 -5.84 -0.09
N ALA A 101 10.95 -5.66 -0.53
CA ALA A 101 11.27 -5.14 -1.86
C ALA A 101 10.67 -6.00 -3.00
N GLU A 102 10.73 -7.32 -2.86
CA GLU A 102 10.18 -8.27 -3.83
C GLU A 102 8.66 -8.12 -4.00
N VAL A 103 7.95 -7.75 -2.92
CA VAL A 103 6.51 -7.47 -2.96
C VAL A 103 6.21 -6.31 -3.91
N PHE A 104 6.99 -5.23 -3.84
CA PHE A 104 6.84 -4.07 -4.71
C PHE A 104 7.23 -4.41 -6.15
N ARG A 105 8.31 -5.17 -6.36
CA ARG A 105 8.69 -5.65 -7.70
C ARG A 105 7.57 -6.44 -8.35
N LYS A 106 6.94 -7.36 -7.61
CA LYS A 106 5.78 -8.13 -8.11
C LYS A 106 4.55 -7.28 -8.32
N GLY A 107 4.24 -6.37 -7.39
CA GLY A 107 3.11 -5.44 -7.51
C GLY A 107 3.23 -4.54 -8.75
N MET A 108 4.43 -4.03 -9.05
CA MET A 108 4.72 -3.22 -10.23
C MET A 108 4.59 -3.99 -11.56
N ASN A 109 4.70 -5.32 -11.51
CA ASN A 109 4.57 -6.21 -12.66
C ASN A 109 3.25 -7.02 -12.62
N ASP A 110 2.29 -6.63 -11.78
CA ASP A 110 1.00 -7.31 -11.74
C ASP A 110 0.19 -7.05 -13.03
N GLY A 111 -0.64 -8.02 -13.45
CA GLY A 111 -1.46 -7.89 -14.65
C GLY A 111 -2.55 -6.81 -14.53
N LEU A 112 -3.03 -6.54 -13.31
CA LEU A 112 -4.11 -5.60 -13.05
C LEU A 112 -3.58 -4.18 -12.87
N ILE A 113 -4.10 -3.24 -13.67
CA ILE A 113 -3.69 -1.82 -13.63
C ILE A 113 -3.95 -1.21 -12.25
N SER A 114 -5.08 -1.56 -11.62
CA SER A 114 -5.45 -1.10 -10.28
C SER A 114 -4.42 -1.52 -9.22
N VAL A 115 -3.95 -2.77 -9.26
CA VAL A 115 -2.88 -3.26 -8.37
C VAL A 115 -1.58 -2.48 -8.60
N ARG A 116 -1.17 -2.29 -9.86
CA ARG A 116 0.05 -1.52 -10.16
C ARG A 116 -0.04 -0.08 -9.65
N LYS A 117 -1.21 0.57 -9.80
CA LYS A 117 -1.44 1.93 -9.29
C LYS A 117 -1.32 1.98 -7.76
N SER A 118 -2.01 1.09 -7.04
CA SER A 118 -1.93 1.03 -5.58
C SER A 118 -0.51 0.70 -5.10
N CYS A 119 0.23 -0.13 -5.83
CA CYS A 119 1.64 -0.42 -5.55
C CYS A 119 2.51 0.85 -5.66
N VAL A 120 2.36 1.65 -6.72
CA VAL A 120 3.09 2.93 -6.86
C VAL A 120 2.74 3.88 -5.73
N GLU A 121 1.46 4.00 -5.36
CA GLU A 121 1.03 4.85 -4.24
C GLU A 121 1.63 4.39 -2.91
N ALA A 122 1.74 3.08 -2.70
CA ALA A 122 2.44 2.52 -1.55
C ALA A 122 3.95 2.85 -1.58
N ILE A 123 4.65 2.72 -2.72
CA ILE A 123 6.07 3.10 -2.81
C ILE A 123 6.26 4.59 -2.48
N VAL A 124 5.39 5.47 -2.96
CA VAL A 124 5.43 6.91 -2.62
C VAL A 124 5.25 7.13 -1.11
N ALA A 125 4.34 6.38 -0.47
CA ALA A 125 4.18 6.44 0.98
C ALA A 125 5.42 5.94 1.73
N PHE A 126 6.14 4.94 1.21
CA PHE A 126 7.41 4.50 1.79
C PHE A 126 8.51 5.53 1.59
N GLN A 127 8.57 6.18 0.43
CA GLN A 127 9.52 7.26 0.14
C GLN A 127 9.37 8.42 1.13
N ASP A 128 8.15 8.73 1.57
CA ASP A 128 7.90 9.73 2.61
C ASP A 128 8.58 9.39 3.95
N ILE A 129 8.90 8.11 4.21
CA ILE A 129 9.43 7.61 5.48
C ILE A 129 10.93 7.31 5.42
N VAL A 130 11.40 6.65 4.35
CA VAL A 130 12.82 6.27 4.20
C VAL A 130 13.61 7.20 3.27
N GLY A 131 12.96 8.22 2.72
CA GLY A 131 13.56 9.16 1.78
C GLY A 131 14.01 8.49 0.49
N ASP A 132 15.04 9.07 -0.13
CA ASP A 132 15.58 8.58 -1.41
C ASP A 132 16.24 7.20 -1.31
N SER A 133 16.54 6.73 -0.10
CA SER A 133 16.98 5.35 0.15
C SER A 133 16.00 4.31 -0.39
N VAL A 134 14.72 4.68 -0.62
CA VAL A 134 13.73 3.79 -1.25
C VAL A 134 14.17 3.31 -2.63
N TYR A 135 14.92 4.12 -3.38
CA TYR A 135 15.36 3.76 -4.73
C TYR A 135 16.46 2.70 -4.71
N ASP A 136 17.36 2.77 -3.71
CA ASP A 136 18.38 1.75 -3.48
C ASP A 136 17.76 0.46 -2.94
N LEU A 137 16.75 0.57 -2.07
CA LEU A 137 16.02 -0.58 -1.53
C LEU A 137 15.13 -1.30 -2.55
N LEU A 138 14.86 -0.66 -3.68
CA LEU A 138 14.05 -1.19 -4.79
C LEU A 138 14.88 -1.29 -6.08
N GLU A 139 16.17 -1.63 -5.96
CA GLU A 139 17.12 -1.71 -7.08
C GLU A 139 16.69 -2.66 -8.21
N ASP A 140 15.87 -3.68 -7.89
CA ASP A 140 15.34 -4.64 -8.86
C ASP A 140 14.22 -4.08 -9.77
N LEU A 141 13.78 -2.84 -9.54
CA LEU A 141 12.84 -2.16 -10.44
C LEU A 141 13.57 -1.66 -11.69
N ARG A 142 12.92 -1.82 -12.85
CA ARG A 142 13.46 -1.28 -14.11
C ARG A 142 13.46 0.25 -14.10
N ASP A 143 14.31 0.85 -14.93
CA ASP A 143 14.41 2.31 -15.05
C ASP A 143 13.08 2.99 -15.38
N ASP A 144 12.24 2.39 -16.24
CA ASP A 144 10.90 2.91 -16.56
C ASP A 144 10.00 2.96 -15.31
N GLN A 145 10.10 1.94 -14.46
CA GLN A 145 9.34 1.83 -13.21
C GLN A 145 9.84 2.82 -12.17
N LEU A 146 11.16 2.98 -12.03
CA LEU A 146 11.76 3.98 -11.13
C LEU A 146 11.40 5.41 -11.57
N ASN A 147 11.42 5.69 -12.87
CA ASN A 147 11.01 7.00 -13.40
C ASN A 147 9.53 7.30 -13.14
N LEU A 148 8.67 6.28 -13.24
CA LEU A 148 7.26 6.39 -12.86
C LEU A 148 7.13 6.74 -11.37
N VAL A 149 7.83 6.02 -10.48
CA VAL A 149 7.82 6.29 -9.05
C VAL A 149 8.28 7.73 -8.76
N ARG A 150 9.42 8.16 -9.33
CA ARG A 150 9.95 9.54 -9.18
C ARG A 150 8.92 10.58 -9.63
N HIS A 151 8.22 10.34 -10.74
CA HIS A 151 7.14 11.23 -11.19
C HIS A 151 6.04 11.37 -10.13
N TYR A 152 5.57 10.26 -9.56
CA TYR A 152 4.51 10.29 -8.54
C TYR A 152 4.98 10.85 -7.19
N VAL A 153 6.24 10.62 -6.82
CA VAL A 153 6.88 11.27 -5.65
C VAL A 153 6.90 12.79 -5.84
N ALA A 154 7.40 13.28 -6.99
CA ALA A 154 7.42 14.71 -7.28
C ALA A 154 6.00 15.32 -7.29
N LYS A 155 5.02 14.60 -7.85
CA LYS A 155 3.60 14.99 -7.82
C LYS A 155 3.06 15.07 -6.38
N SER A 156 3.40 14.09 -5.53
CA SER A 156 3.00 14.06 -4.11
C SER A 156 3.59 15.25 -3.34
N ILE A 157 4.88 15.54 -3.52
CA ILE A 157 5.57 16.68 -2.90
C ILE A 157 4.91 18.00 -3.31
N ARG A 158 4.66 18.20 -4.62
CA ARG A 158 3.97 19.41 -5.12
C ARG A 158 2.57 19.56 -4.53
N LYS A 159 1.81 18.47 -4.44
CA LYS A 159 0.46 18.47 -3.83
C LYS A 159 0.53 18.87 -2.35
N LYS A 160 1.46 18.30 -1.58
CA LYS A 160 1.64 18.64 -0.15
C LYS A 160 2.04 20.11 0.03
N ALA A 161 2.94 20.63 -0.81
CA ALA A 161 3.34 22.04 -0.77
C ALA A 161 2.16 22.98 -1.05
N SER A 162 1.34 22.66 -2.06
CA SER A 162 0.13 23.43 -2.39
C SER A 162 -0.91 23.44 -1.26
N ILE A 163 -1.08 22.31 -0.55
CA ILE A 163 -2.02 22.24 0.58
C ILE A 163 -1.51 23.12 1.75
N ARG A 164 -0.20 23.07 2.03
CA ARG A 164 0.42 23.91 3.08
C ARG A 164 0.31 25.40 2.78
N SER A 165 0.46 25.81 1.53
CA SER A 165 0.30 27.23 1.17
C SER A 165 -1.15 27.70 1.35
N MET A 166 -2.14 26.85 1.05
CA MET A 166 -3.55 27.15 1.29
C MET A 166 -3.89 27.24 2.78
N SER A 167 -3.37 26.33 3.61
CA SER A 167 -3.66 26.34 5.06
C SER A 167 -3.09 27.59 5.75
N VAL A 168 -1.89 28.02 5.36
CA VAL A 168 -1.28 29.27 5.87
C VAL A 168 -2.11 30.48 5.46
N ALA A 169 -2.58 30.54 4.21
CA ALA A 169 -3.44 31.63 3.73
C ALA A 169 -4.80 31.69 4.45
N SER A 170 -5.35 30.55 4.90
CA SER A 170 -6.59 30.53 5.68
C SER A 170 -6.45 30.93 7.15
N GLN A 171 -5.26 30.84 7.73
CA GLN A 171 -4.99 31.25 9.13
C GLN A 171 -4.68 32.74 9.27
N MET A 172 -4.38 33.43 8.15
CA MET A 172 -4.11 34.88 8.09
C MET A 172 -5.37 35.71 7.78
N ARG A 173 -6.55 35.08 7.71
CA ARG A 173 -7.85 35.73 7.54
C ARG A 173 -8.67 35.61 8.81
#